data_AF-A0A8S3SLU0-F1
#
_entry.id   AF-A0A8S3SLU0-F1
#
_cell.length_a   1.000
_cell.length_b   1.000
_cell.length_c   1.000
_cell.angle_alpha   90.00
_cell.angle_beta   90.00
_cell.angle_gamma   90.00
#
_symmetry.space_group_name_H-M   'P 1'
#
loop_
_entity.id
_entity.type
_entity.pdbx_description
1 polymer ?
#
loop_
_entity_poly.entity_id
_entity_poly.type
_entity_poly.pdbx_seq_one_letter_code
_entity_poly.pdbx_strand_id
1 'polypeptide(L)'
;MISIVLNALNIDWKRSHWLTGVILIILLAVLQGTVLEIPMQTIFCIALGGHGRVPVSTKNHKLKLIINYNLLATCENDIDECMQNMFEAYMGNLHANVSAVLVSATKDIKLKDYELYVRDDIRRMIYSKLYLEGMAFCKMRYNEIDGPRLQNFWSTYRDYVTKELKSFHIHSICKERMDNFMVVHRLSKVLRKCGQYQDLILLSEGETKAYTYCDRELYNDYARTYGDPLFETSADTGRILGKRFDYTLVLDGDTTVPEGTVIKLLDVAAGNPDRGIIQPGIEVDCKKGDTLFMHLDAMRQVINLPLTNAITALFDHSSFFGKGLINNKLYIQKVIGYKSKLIERVPIDVLSHDSFEASIMNVLYVGSIPLREAPPYNYVTWGIRERRWNKGEVLLAMYYSPRFLGKPLRYLQRKFQKNFVEPTVRTISKHDFVFSFIAHCALRQMFVKPLLLLFLIVHMFGIFKNEYASISVTMFLVIIFPKFATCNSKTYKIVIIETLASILQFTPEAVTGTVRICRAFHAIITNNTHWIPQSAVEEEFKRSNHFVSAFRHLWGYSLFSVISVALVFVFIGHRFLFFSWQRLYS
;
A
#
# COMPACT_ATOMS: atom_id res chain seq x y z
N MET A 1 -10.52 24.27 16.37
CA MET A 1 -11.40 25.00 17.33
C MET A 1 -12.19 26.13 16.70
N ILE A 2 -11.57 27.11 16.03
CA ILE A 2 -12.27 28.27 15.45
C ILE A 2 -13.41 27.86 14.51
N SER A 3 -13.18 26.90 13.60
CA SER A 3 -14.23 26.41 12.70
C SER A 3 -15.42 25.79 13.45
N ILE A 4 -15.19 25.02 14.52
CA ILE A 4 -16.27 24.44 15.34
C ILE A 4 -17.10 25.56 15.99
N VAL A 5 -16.43 26.57 16.57
CA VAL A 5 -17.09 27.73 17.19
C VAL A 5 -17.93 28.49 16.16
N LEU A 6 -17.37 28.78 14.98
CA LEU A 6 -18.11 29.46 13.90
C LEU A 6 -19.34 28.68 13.46
N ASN A 7 -19.23 27.35 13.35
CA ASN A 7 -20.35 26.48 13.02
C ASN A 7 -21.41 26.43 14.13
N ALA A 8 -20.99 26.42 15.40
CA ALA A 8 -21.91 26.51 16.53
C ALA A 8 -22.68 27.84 16.56
N LEU A 9 -22.01 28.95 16.20
CA LEU A 9 -22.64 30.28 16.09
C LEU A 9 -23.55 30.40 14.86
N ASN A 10 -23.29 29.61 13.81
CA ASN A 10 -24.07 29.56 12.58
C ASN A 10 -25.41 28.82 12.77
N ILE A 11 -25.51 27.88 13.70
CA ILE A 11 -26.77 27.21 14.04
C ILE A 11 -27.73 28.24 14.65
N ASP A 12 -28.95 28.32 14.10
CA ASP A 12 -30.03 29.05 14.74
C ASP A 12 -30.64 28.20 15.85
N TRP A 13 -30.09 28.35 17.06
CA TRP A 13 -30.52 27.63 18.26
C TRP A 13 -31.96 27.95 18.70
N LYS A 14 -32.53 29.06 18.25
CA LYS A 14 -33.91 29.43 18.60
C LYS A 14 -34.92 28.65 17.77
N ARG A 15 -34.56 28.34 16.51
CA ARG A 15 -35.45 27.65 15.56
C ARG A 15 -35.11 26.17 15.39
N SER A 16 -33.85 25.79 15.59
CA SER A 16 -33.41 24.41 15.52
C SER A 16 -33.74 23.67 16.81
N HIS A 17 -34.11 22.39 16.70
CA HIS A 17 -34.17 21.53 17.87
C HIS A 17 -32.78 21.39 18.50
N TRP A 18 -32.65 21.67 19.80
CA TRP A 18 -31.36 21.74 20.49
C TRP A 18 -30.53 20.44 20.33
N LEU A 19 -31.19 19.28 20.37
CA LEU A 19 -30.53 17.98 20.18
C LEU A 19 -29.87 17.85 18.80
N THR A 20 -30.55 18.33 17.74
CA THR A 20 -30.01 18.34 16.38
C THR A 20 -28.78 19.25 16.30
N GLY A 21 -28.83 20.42 16.95
CA GLY A 21 -27.69 21.34 17.03
C GLY A 21 -26.48 20.72 17.74
N VAL A 22 -26.69 20.01 18.86
CA VAL A 22 -25.63 19.31 19.58
C VAL A 22 -25.02 18.18 18.74
N ILE A 23 -25.86 17.34 18.11
CA ILE A 23 -25.39 16.26 17.22
C ILE A 23 -24.58 16.84 16.06
N LEU A 24 -25.03 17.93 15.44
CA LEU A 24 -24.31 18.62 14.37
C LEU A 24 -22.94 19.08 14.81
N ILE A 25 -22.83 19.69 15.99
CA ILE A 25 -21.53 20.13 16.53
C ILE A 25 -20.61 18.95 16.78
N ILE A 26 -21.12 17.86 17.36
CA ILE A 26 -20.31 16.66 17.61
C ILE A 26 -19.81 16.08 16.28
N LEU A 27 -20.70 15.88 15.30
CA LEU A 27 -20.32 15.36 13.98
C LEU A 27 -19.32 16.26 13.29
N LEU A 28 -19.54 17.57 13.34
CA LEU A 28 -18.64 18.56 12.76
C LEU A 28 -17.30 18.61 13.50
N ALA A 29 -17.28 18.44 14.82
CA ALA A 29 -16.05 18.35 15.60
C ALA A 29 -15.24 17.09 15.24
N VAL A 30 -15.90 15.94 15.06
CA VAL A 30 -15.24 14.69 14.64
C VAL A 30 -14.73 14.80 13.20
N LEU A 31 -15.56 15.30 12.28
CA LEU A 31 -15.19 15.49 10.88
C LEU A 31 -14.04 16.48 10.76
N GLN A 32 -14.14 17.63 11.42
CA GLN A 32 -13.06 18.62 11.42
C GLN A 32 -11.83 18.07 12.13
N GLY A 33 -11.94 17.34 13.24
CA GLY A 33 -10.77 16.70 13.86
C GLY A 33 -10.04 15.76 12.90
N THR A 34 -10.79 15.01 12.10
CA THR A 34 -10.23 14.07 11.12
C THR A 34 -9.68 14.77 9.87
N VAL A 35 -10.31 15.88 9.47
CA VAL A 35 -9.91 16.69 8.32
C VAL A 35 -8.74 17.61 8.66
N LEU A 36 -8.67 18.17 9.87
CA LEU A 36 -7.68 19.16 10.31
C LEU A 36 -6.25 18.62 10.20
N GLU A 37 -6.07 17.31 10.21
CA GLU A 37 -4.82 16.66 9.85
C GLU A 37 -4.28 17.18 8.50
N ILE A 38 -5.12 17.29 7.46
CA ILE A 38 -4.70 17.71 6.14
C ILE A 38 -4.27 19.20 6.11
N PRO A 39 -5.05 20.18 6.63
CA PRO A 39 -4.58 21.54 6.81
C PRO A 39 -3.32 21.66 7.66
N MET A 40 -3.19 20.90 8.75
CA MET A 40 -1.97 20.93 9.56
C MET A 40 -0.77 20.45 8.75
N GLN A 41 -0.89 19.31 8.06
CA GLN A 41 0.13 18.80 7.14
C GLN A 41 0.49 19.82 6.06
N THR A 42 -0.49 20.56 5.56
CA THR A 42 -0.31 21.62 4.57
C THR A 42 0.51 22.77 5.14
N ILE A 43 0.14 23.27 6.33
CA ILE A 43 0.86 24.34 7.02
C ILE A 43 2.30 23.90 7.30
N PHE A 44 2.49 22.68 7.80
CA PHE A 44 3.83 22.13 8.03
C PHE A 44 4.61 21.97 6.74
N CYS A 45 3.98 21.51 5.65
CA CYS A 45 4.63 21.40 4.35
C CYS A 45 5.09 22.77 3.82
N ILE A 46 4.27 23.81 4.00
CA ILE A 46 4.62 25.20 3.64
C ILE A 46 5.76 25.72 4.53
N ALA A 47 5.70 25.48 5.84
CA ALA A 47 6.66 26.01 6.80
C ALA A 47 8.02 25.27 6.79
N LEU A 48 7.99 23.95 6.67
CA LEU A 48 9.15 23.07 6.78
C LEU A 48 9.74 22.68 5.41
N GLY A 49 9.02 22.94 4.32
CA GLY A 49 9.36 22.49 2.97
C GLY A 49 9.15 20.98 2.78
N GLY A 50 8.07 20.61 2.10
CA GLY A 50 7.79 19.20 1.72
C GLY A 50 8.47 18.73 0.43
N HIS A 51 9.04 19.66 -0.35
CA HIS A 51 9.78 19.36 -1.57
C HIS A 51 11.29 19.34 -1.27
N GLY A 52 11.96 18.21 -1.54
CA GLY A 52 13.43 18.18 -1.62
C GLY A 52 14.17 17.84 -0.32
N ARG A 53 13.53 17.20 0.67
CA ARG A 53 14.28 16.64 1.81
C ARG A 53 15.00 15.37 1.36
N VAL A 54 16.33 15.41 1.42
CA VAL A 54 17.17 14.27 1.14
C VAL A 54 17.44 13.55 2.46
N PRO A 55 17.01 12.30 2.63
CA PRO A 55 17.32 11.52 3.82
C PRO A 55 18.84 11.36 3.98
N VAL A 56 19.31 11.22 5.22
CA VAL A 56 20.73 10.94 5.49
C VAL A 56 21.12 9.65 4.76
N SER A 57 22.20 9.70 3.99
CA SER A 57 22.70 8.56 3.24
C SER A 57 24.19 8.37 3.48
N THR A 58 24.63 7.12 3.57
CA THR A 58 26.03 6.74 3.72
C THR A 58 26.35 5.58 2.78
N LYS A 59 27.62 5.42 2.38
CA LYS A 59 27.98 4.38 1.40
C LYS A 59 27.69 2.98 1.93
N ASN A 60 26.91 2.22 1.18
CA ASN A 60 26.39 0.90 1.54
C ASN A 60 27.34 -0.31 1.39
N HIS A 61 28.66 -0.12 1.39
CA HIS A 61 29.65 -1.09 0.87
C HIS A 61 29.59 -2.54 1.42
N LYS A 62 28.91 -2.79 2.55
CA LYS A 62 28.83 -4.11 3.18
C LYS A 62 27.42 -4.71 3.24
N LEU A 63 26.39 -3.93 2.91
CA LEU A 63 25.01 -4.38 3.06
C LEU A 63 24.61 -5.30 1.92
N LYS A 64 23.97 -6.41 2.28
CA LYS A 64 23.38 -7.38 1.35
C LYS A 64 21.89 -7.16 1.20
N LEU A 65 21.43 -7.17 -0.05
CA LEU A 65 20.04 -6.95 -0.38
C LEU A 65 19.52 -8.04 -1.31
N ILE A 66 18.29 -8.45 -1.08
CA ILE A 66 17.52 -9.24 -2.04
C ILE A 66 16.29 -8.47 -2.52
N ILE A 67 16.19 -8.29 -3.85
CA ILE A 67 15.02 -7.73 -4.52
C ILE A 67 13.99 -8.85 -4.59
N ASN A 68 12.86 -8.70 -3.90
CA ASN A 68 11.84 -9.73 -3.79
C ASN A 68 10.54 -9.29 -4.48
N TYR A 69 10.25 -9.94 -5.60
CA TYR A 69 8.95 -9.87 -6.26
C TYR A 69 8.02 -10.96 -5.73
N ASN A 70 6.81 -10.57 -5.32
CA ASN A 70 5.80 -11.49 -4.81
C ASN A 70 4.71 -11.68 -5.86
N LEU A 71 4.48 -12.92 -6.30
CA LEU A 71 3.53 -13.22 -7.36
C LEU A 71 2.55 -14.34 -6.97
N LEU A 72 1.31 -14.19 -7.39
CA LEU A 72 0.32 -15.25 -7.49
C LEU A 72 -0.24 -15.19 -8.91
N ALA A 73 0.38 -15.93 -9.83
CA ALA A 73 0.02 -15.87 -11.25
C ALA A 73 -1.32 -16.57 -11.51
N THR A 74 -2.09 -15.96 -12.40
CA THR A 74 -3.33 -16.53 -12.95
C THR A 74 -3.22 -16.86 -14.43
N CYS A 75 -2.25 -16.27 -15.12
CA CYS A 75 -1.95 -16.51 -16.52
C CYS A 75 -0.45 -16.29 -16.80
N GLU A 76 0.00 -16.67 -18.00
CA GLU A 76 1.39 -16.46 -18.46
C GLU A 76 1.76 -14.98 -18.55
N ASN A 77 0.81 -14.10 -18.90
CA ASN A 77 1.06 -12.65 -18.95
C ASN A 77 1.47 -12.07 -17.58
N ASP A 78 0.86 -12.56 -16.48
CA ASP A 78 1.25 -12.13 -15.12
C ASP A 78 2.72 -12.48 -14.84
N ILE A 79 3.19 -13.62 -15.37
CA ILE A 79 4.57 -14.12 -15.20
C ILE A 79 5.52 -13.30 -16.06
N ASP A 80 5.19 -13.07 -17.33
CA ASP A 80 6.02 -12.31 -18.26
C ASP A 80 6.24 -10.88 -17.78
N GLU A 81 5.16 -10.19 -17.36
CA GLU A 81 5.24 -8.84 -16.81
C GLU A 81 6.11 -8.80 -15.55
N CYS A 82 5.87 -9.71 -14.60
CA CYS A 82 6.62 -9.78 -13.35
C CYS A 82 8.11 -10.09 -13.58
N MET A 83 8.42 -11.07 -14.43
CA MET A 83 9.79 -11.50 -14.71
C MET A 83 10.55 -10.43 -15.50
N GLN A 84 9.90 -9.73 -16.42
CA GLN A 84 10.47 -8.58 -17.11
C GLN A 84 10.76 -7.43 -16.14
N ASN A 85 9.80 -7.08 -15.27
CA ASN A 85 10.00 -6.06 -14.25
C ASN A 85 11.16 -6.42 -13.30
N MET A 86 11.25 -7.69 -12.88
CA MET A 86 12.34 -8.19 -12.05
C MET A 86 13.69 -8.16 -12.78
N PHE A 87 13.73 -8.51 -14.07
CA PHE A 87 14.94 -8.44 -14.89
C PHE A 87 15.45 -7.01 -15.01
N GLU A 88 14.57 -6.05 -15.33
CA GLU A 88 14.92 -4.63 -15.43
C GLU A 88 15.38 -4.08 -14.08
N ALA A 89 14.66 -4.39 -13.00
CA ALA A 89 15.03 -4.01 -11.65
C ALA A 89 16.42 -4.54 -11.28
N TYR A 90 16.72 -5.81 -11.57
CA TYR A 90 18.00 -6.43 -11.26
C TYR A 90 19.15 -5.87 -12.11
N MET A 91 18.98 -5.78 -13.43
CA MET A 91 20.03 -5.32 -14.35
C MET A 91 20.30 -3.82 -14.28
N GLY A 92 19.28 -3.01 -13.97
CA GLY A 92 19.41 -1.58 -13.71
C GLY A 92 19.95 -1.26 -12.31
N ASN A 93 20.07 -2.26 -11.45
CA ASN A 93 20.57 -2.07 -10.08
C ASN A 93 21.65 -3.10 -9.71
N LEU A 94 22.39 -3.55 -10.72
CA LEU A 94 23.38 -4.60 -10.55
C LEU A 94 24.49 -4.15 -9.60
N HIS A 95 24.75 -4.95 -8.57
CA HIS A 95 25.79 -4.72 -7.58
C HIS A 95 26.24 -6.07 -6.98
N ALA A 96 27.46 -6.14 -6.44
CA ALA A 96 28.03 -7.38 -5.90
C ALA A 96 27.17 -8.00 -4.76
N ASN A 97 26.54 -7.14 -3.95
CA ASN A 97 25.74 -7.56 -2.80
C ASN A 97 24.22 -7.60 -3.06
N VAL A 98 23.79 -7.47 -4.32
CA VAL A 98 22.38 -7.50 -4.70
C VAL A 98 22.06 -8.83 -5.37
N SER A 99 20.93 -9.42 -4.99
CA SER A 99 20.31 -10.58 -5.64
C SER A 99 18.85 -10.28 -5.96
N ALA A 100 18.23 -11.02 -6.87
CA ALA A 100 16.82 -10.90 -7.20
C ALA A 100 16.12 -12.25 -7.08
N VAL A 101 14.91 -12.25 -6.52
CA VAL A 101 14.10 -13.46 -6.35
C VAL A 101 12.63 -13.17 -6.64
N LEU A 102 12.02 -14.06 -7.38
CA LEU A 102 10.57 -14.22 -7.43
C LEU A 102 10.16 -15.22 -6.36
N VAL A 103 9.40 -14.78 -5.36
CA VAL A 103 8.70 -15.67 -4.44
C VAL A 103 7.30 -15.93 -4.98
N SER A 104 7.10 -17.09 -5.59
CA SER A 104 5.84 -17.47 -6.22
C SER A 104 4.93 -18.23 -5.25
N ALA A 105 3.65 -17.81 -5.18
CA ALA A 105 2.56 -18.53 -4.51
C ALA A 105 1.65 -19.24 -5.53
N THR A 106 2.05 -19.29 -6.80
CA THR A 106 1.34 -19.95 -7.90
C THR A 106 1.23 -21.46 -7.62
N LYS A 107 0.04 -22.03 -7.87
CA LYS A 107 -0.25 -23.46 -7.62
C LYS A 107 -0.36 -24.29 -8.88
N ASP A 108 -0.74 -23.66 -9.99
CA ASP A 108 -0.86 -24.35 -11.27
C ASP A 108 0.53 -24.81 -11.70
N ILE A 109 0.68 -26.12 -11.89
CA ILE A 109 1.96 -26.72 -12.26
C ILE A 109 2.47 -26.21 -13.61
N LYS A 110 1.58 -25.96 -14.58
CA LYS A 110 1.96 -25.44 -15.89
C LYS A 110 2.53 -24.03 -15.79
N LEU A 111 1.90 -23.19 -14.96
CA LEU A 111 2.38 -21.84 -14.72
C LEU A 111 3.71 -21.85 -13.95
N LYS A 112 3.89 -22.75 -12.99
CA LYS A 112 5.18 -22.92 -12.30
C LYS A 112 6.29 -23.37 -13.24
N ASP A 113 6.01 -24.32 -14.12
CA ASP A 113 6.97 -24.77 -15.15
C ASP A 113 7.32 -23.62 -16.10
N TYR A 114 6.32 -22.80 -16.45
CA TYR A 114 6.53 -21.59 -17.25
C TYR A 114 7.41 -20.55 -16.52
N GLU A 115 7.18 -20.28 -15.22
CA GLU A 115 8.05 -19.41 -14.41
C GLU A 115 9.52 -19.87 -14.45
N LEU A 116 9.77 -21.18 -14.38
CA LEU A 116 11.11 -21.75 -14.46
C LEU A 116 11.71 -21.64 -15.87
N TYR A 117 10.90 -21.87 -16.91
CA TYR A 117 11.29 -21.68 -18.31
C TYR A 117 11.74 -20.23 -18.57
N VAL A 118 10.90 -19.25 -18.21
CA VAL A 118 11.19 -17.82 -18.37
C VAL A 118 12.42 -17.41 -17.56
N ARG A 119 12.59 -17.93 -16.33
CA ARG A 119 13.81 -17.72 -15.52
C ARG A 119 15.05 -18.15 -16.27
N ASP A 120 15.06 -19.34 -16.85
CA ASP A 120 16.25 -19.88 -17.50
C ASP A 120 16.60 -19.13 -18.78
N ASP A 121 15.60 -18.66 -19.53
CA ASP A 121 15.80 -17.78 -20.69
C ASP A 121 16.39 -16.43 -20.26
N ILE A 122 15.83 -15.79 -19.23
CA ILE A 122 16.36 -14.53 -18.69
C ILE A 122 17.78 -14.71 -18.13
N ARG A 123 18.08 -15.82 -17.47
CA ARG A 123 19.44 -16.14 -17.00
C ARG A 123 20.44 -16.17 -18.15
N ARG A 124 20.12 -16.81 -19.27
CA ARG A 124 20.97 -16.80 -20.47
C ARG A 124 21.17 -15.39 -21.01
N MET A 125 20.13 -14.55 -20.98
CA MET A 125 20.23 -13.15 -21.38
C MET A 125 21.16 -12.34 -20.45
N ILE A 126 21.00 -12.47 -19.13
CA ILE A 126 21.86 -11.82 -18.12
C ILE A 126 23.31 -12.22 -18.36
N TYR A 127 23.58 -13.53 -18.47
CA TYR A 127 24.94 -14.03 -18.70
C TYR A 127 25.53 -13.46 -19.99
N SER A 128 24.80 -13.52 -21.10
CA SER A 128 25.28 -13.06 -22.41
C SER A 128 25.61 -11.57 -22.40
N LYS A 129 24.73 -10.75 -21.82
CA LYS A 129 24.92 -9.30 -21.72
C LYS A 129 26.13 -8.96 -20.85
N LEU A 130 26.23 -9.55 -19.66
CA LEU A 130 27.36 -9.30 -18.76
C LEU A 130 28.68 -9.85 -19.32
N TYR A 131 28.67 -10.95 -20.05
CA TYR A 131 29.88 -11.48 -20.65
C TYR A 131 30.43 -10.54 -21.72
N LEU A 132 29.56 -9.99 -22.59
CA LEU A 132 29.96 -9.00 -23.59
C LEU A 132 30.50 -7.72 -22.93
N GLU A 133 29.80 -7.21 -21.91
CA GLU A 133 30.25 -6.04 -21.14
C GLU A 133 31.59 -6.30 -20.44
N GLY A 134 31.78 -7.46 -19.81
CA GLY A 134 33.02 -7.84 -19.15
C GLY A 134 34.19 -7.95 -20.13
N MET A 135 33.96 -8.50 -21.32
CA MET A 135 34.96 -8.55 -22.39
C MET A 135 35.30 -7.14 -22.91
N ALA A 136 34.33 -6.25 -23.03
CA ALA A 136 34.57 -4.85 -23.35
C ALA A 136 35.37 -4.14 -22.24
N PHE A 137 35.05 -4.42 -20.97
CA PHE A 137 35.72 -3.86 -19.79
C PHE A 137 37.20 -4.21 -19.76
N CYS A 138 37.54 -5.49 -20.00
CA CYS A 138 38.94 -5.94 -20.09
C CYS A 138 39.71 -5.32 -21.25
N LYS A 139 39.02 -5.01 -22.36
CA LYS A 139 39.60 -4.31 -23.52
C LYS A 139 39.61 -2.79 -23.38
N MET A 140 39.23 -2.25 -22.22
CA MET A 140 39.10 -0.82 -21.96
C MET A 140 38.12 -0.08 -22.92
N ARG A 141 37.16 -0.81 -23.51
CA ARG A 141 36.14 -0.27 -24.41
C ARG A 141 34.89 0.13 -23.63
N TYR A 142 35.06 1.11 -22.75
CA TYR A 142 34.04 1.51 -21.77
C TYR A 142 32.76 2.09 -22.38
N ASN A 143 32.83 2.60 -23.61
CA ASN A 143 31.69 3.09 -24.39
C ASN A 143 30.74 1.97 -24.85
N GLU A 144 31.18 0.70 -24.86
CA GLU A 144 30.35 -0.47 -25.18
C GLU A 144 29.63 -1.02 -23.94
N ILE A 145 29.85 -0.42 -22.78
CA ILE A 145 29.27 -0.85 -21.51
C ILE A 145 28.22 0.17 -21.09
N ASP A 146 27.11 -0.33 -20.60
CA ASP A 146 26.08 0.46 -19.94
C ASP A 146 26.66 1.29 -18.79
N GLY A 147 26.46 2.62 -18.86
CA GLY A 147 27.14 3.58 -18.00
C GLY A 147 26.95 3.30 -16.50
N PRO A 148 25.72 3.09 -16.02
CA PRO A 148 25.48 2.78 -14.62
C PRO A 148 26.06 1.43 -14.19
N ARG A 149 25.99 0.37 -15.01
CA ARG A 149 26.69 -0.89 -14.70
C ARG A 149 28.21 -0.74 -14.71
N LEU A 150 28.77 0.07 -15.60
CA LEU A 150 30.19 0.41 -15.57
C LEU A 150 30.57 1.06 -14.24
N GLN A 151 29.77 2.03 -13.79
CA GLN A 151 30.04 2.80 -12.58
C GLN A 151 29.84 1.97 -11.30
N ASN A 152 28.78 1.17 -11.21
CA ASN A 152 28.35 0.54 -9.96
C ASN A 152 28.77 -0.93 -9.82
N PHE A 153 29.06 -1.61 -10.93
CA PHE A 153 29.39 -3.02 -10.94
C PHE A 153 30.79 -3.27 -11.52
N TRP A 154 31.06 -2.94 -12.79
CA TRP A 154 32.35 -3.28 -13.39
C TRP A 154 33.53 -2.53 -12.76
N SER A 155 33.32 -1.29 -12.33
CA SER A 155 34.35 -0.49 -11.64
C SER A 155 34.90 -1.16 -10.38
N THR A 156 34.12 -2.00 -9.68
CA THR A 156 34.59 -2.71 -8.48
C THR A 156 35.65 -3.75 -8.80
N TYR A 157 35.76 -4.14 -10.08
CA TYR A 157 36.76 -5.07 -10.57
C TYR A 157 37.97 -4.38 -11.22
N ARG A 158 38.02 -3.03 -11.23
CA ARG A 158 39.08 -2.26 -11.91
C ARG A 158 40.48 -2.63 -11.43
N ASP A 159 40.66 -2.85 -10.13
CA ASP A 159 41.97 -3.22 -9.56
C ASP A 159 42.41 -4.62 -10.01
N TYR A 160 41.46 -5.52 -10.28
CA TYR A 160 41.73 -6.86 -10.81
C TYR A 160 42.05 -6.85 -12.32
N VAL A 161 41.66 -5.81 -13.06
CA VAL A 161 41.94 -5.67 -14.51
C VAL A 161 43.39 -5.32 -14.79
N THR A 162 44.10 -4.68 -13.86
CA THR A 162 45.49 -4.23 -14.08
C THR A 162 46.53 -5.35 -14.13
N LYS A 163 46.18 -6.60 -13.76
CA LYS A 163 47.15 -7.70 -13.73
C LYS A 163 46.80 -8.94 -14.54
N GLU A 164 45.57 -9.44 -14.59
CA GLU A 164 45.22 -10.65 -15.36
C GLU A 164 43.74 -11.04 -15.14
N LEU A 165 42.77 -10.19 -15.53
CA LEU A 165 41.37 -10.65 -15.56
C LEU A 165 41.18 -11.62 -16.75
N LYS A 166 41.61 -12.87 -16.58
CA LYS A 166 41.47 -13.94 -17.57
C LYS A 166 39.99 -14.18 -17.86
N SER A 167 39.65 -14.63 -19.07
CA SER A 167 38.28 -14.96 -19.50
C SER A 167 37.52 -15.85 -18.50
N PHE A 168 38.24 -16.74 -17.80
CA PHE A 168 37.71 -17.57 -16.73
C PHE A 168 37.10 -16.79 -15.54
N HIS A 169 37.71 -15.66 -15.14
CA HIS A 169 37.18 -14.82 -14.06
C HIS A 169 35.90 -14.11 -14.50
N ILE A 170 35.83 -13.62 -15.74
CA ILE A 170 34.61 -13.04 -16.31
C ILE A 170 33.49 -14.08 -16.30
N HIS A 171 33.79 -15.30 -16.77
CA HIS A 171 32.81 -16.39 -16.78
C HIS A 171 32.25 -16.65 -15.36
N SER A 172 33.12 -16.74 -14.36
CA SER A 172 32.69 -16.95 -12.97
C SER A 172 31.82 -15.80 -12.44
N ILE A 173 32.21 -14.55 -12.70
CA ILE A 173 31.44 -13.36 -12.28
C ILE A 173 30.06 -13.35 -12.95
N CYS A 174 30.00 -13.54 -14.27
CA CYS A 174 28.75 -13.57 -15.03
C CYS A 174 27.84 -14.71 -14.59
N LYS A 175 28.41 -15.90 -14.34
CA LYS A 175 27.68 -17.07 -13.86
C LYS A 175 27.09 -16.83 -12.47
N GLU A 176 27.86 -16.24 -11.55
CA GLU A 176 27.36 -15.88 -10.23
C GLU A 176 26.20 -14.87 -10.31
N ARG A 177 26.34 -13.82 -11.14
CA ARG A 177 25.27 -12.82 -11.31
C ARG A 177 24.02 -13.40 -11.96
N MET A 178 24.18 -14.30 -12.92
CA MET A 178 23.08 -15.07 -13.51
C MET A 178 22.38 -15.93 -12.45
N ASP A 179 23.15 -16.65 -11.64
CA ASP A 179 22.63 -17.53 -10.59
C ASP A 179 21.89 -16.77 -9.47
N ASN A 180 22.25 -15.50 -9.24
CA ASN A 180 21.57 -14.60 -8.30
C ASN A 180 20.23 -14.03 -8.80
N PHE A 181 19.77 -14.40 -9.99
CA PHE A 181 18.39 -14.19 -10.47
C PHE A 181 17.59 -15.47 -10.25
N MET A 182 16.70 -15.50 -9.26
CA MET A 182 16.18 -16.74 -8.67
C MET A 182 14.65 -16.81 -8.72
N VAL A 183 14.10 -18.03 -8.72
CA VAL A 183 12.67 -18.29 -8.52
C VAL A 183 12.51 -19.35 -7.43
N VAL A 184 11.66 -19.08 -6.45
CA VAL A 184 11.31 -20.03 -5.38
C VAL A 184 9.80 -20.16 -5.24
N HIS A 185 9.32 -21.39 -5.10
CA HIS A 185 7.91 -21.70 -4.95
C HIS A 185 7.57 -21.92 -3.48
N ARG A 186 6.72 -21.06 -2.94
CA ARG A 186 6.27 -21.12 -1.57
C ARG A 186 5.16 -22.15 -1.41
N LEU A 187 5.24 -22.97 -0.37
CA LEU A 187 4.27 -24.04 -0.12
C LEU A 187 3.10 -23.60 0.77
N SER A 188 3.35 -22.71 1.72
CA SER A 188 2.32 -22.24 2.65
C SER A 188 1.44 -21.15 2.05
N LYS A 189 0.16 -21.10 2.45
CA LYS A 189 -0.77 -19.99 2.16
C LYS A 189 -0.93 -19.02 3.33
N VAL A 190 -0.35 -19.36 4.49
CA VAL A 190 -0.46 -18.57 5.72
C VAL A 190 0.12 -17.17 5.48
N LEU A 191 -0.57 -16.12 5.96
CA LEU A 191 -0.23 -14.71 5.79
C LEU A 191 -0.14 -14.16 4.35
N ARG A 192 -0.48 -14.95 3.32
CA ARG A 192 -0.49 -14.51 1.91
C ARG A 192 0.81 -13.81 1.51
N LYS A 193 0.75 -12.56 1.02
CA LYS A 193 1.90 -11.74 0.62
C LYS A 193 2.89 -11.51 1.74
N CYS A 194 2.42 -11.22 2.96
CA CYS A 194 3.30 -11.07 4.12
C CYS A 194 4.10 -12.34 4.39
N GLY A 195 3.44 -13.50 4.26
CA GLY A 195 4.10 -14.79 4.39
C GLY A 195 5.19 -15.05 3.34
N GLN A 196 5.07 -14.50 2.13
CA GLN A 196 6.07 -14.69 1.06
C GLN A 196 7.43 -14.12 1.45
N TYR A 197 7.49 -12.85 1.89
CA TYR A 197 8.75 -12.26 2.32
C TYR A 197 9.17 -12.68 3.73
N GLN A 198 8.24 -13.02 4.64
CA GLN A 198 8.61 -13.59 5.93
C GLN A 198 9.36 -14.92 5.77
N ASP A 199 8.83 -15.83 4.96
CA ASP A 199 9.48 -17.11 4.71
C ASP A 199 10.81 -16.93 3.96
N LEU A 200 10.92 -15.95 3.06
CA LEU A 200 12.17 -15.59 2.40
C LEU A 200 13.24 -15.10 3.39
N ILE A 201 12.86 -14.24 4.33
CA ILE A 201 13.75 -13.75 5.39
C ILE A 201 14.24 -14.93 6.25
N LEU A 202 13.35 -15.85 6.62
CA LEU A 202 13.70 -17.05 7.37
C LEU A 202 14.65 -17.97 6.59
N LEU A 203 14.39 -18.19 5.29
CA LEU A 203 15.29 -18.96 4.42
C LEU A 203 16.69 -18.33 4.39
N SER A 204 16.77 -17.00 4.28
CA SER A 204 18.04 -16.29 4.30
C SER A 204 18.82 -16.47 5.61
N GLU A 205 18.13 -16.61 6.74
CA GLU A 205 18.73 -16.88 8.05
C GLU A 205 19.17 -18.34 8.26
N GLY A 206 18.84 -19.23 7.32
CA GLY A 206 19.20 -20.65 7.38
C GLY A 206 18.05 -21.58 7.73
N GLU A 207 16.81 -21.08 7.77
CA GLU A 207 15.63 -21.87 8.14
C GLU A 207 14.92 -22.42 6.90
N THR A 208 14.81 -23.75 6.82
CA THR A 208 14.13 -24.43 5.69
C THR A 208 12.74 -24.93 6.04
N LYS A 209 12.40 -24.96 7.32
CA LYS A 209 11.17 -25.54 7.85
C LYS A 209 10.36 -24.54 8.67
N ALA A 210 9.05 -24.67 8.56
CA ALA A 210 8.07 -23.90 9.30
C ALA A 210 8.19 -24.13 10.80
N TYR A 211 8.37 -23.03 11.53
CA TYR A 211 8.26 -23.02 13.00
C TYR A 211 7.37 -21.87 13.51
N THR A 212 7.03 -20.92 12.64
CA THR A 212 6.12 -19.81 12.97
C THR A 212 4.71 -20.12 12.49
N TYR A 213 3.68 -19.61 13.16
CA TYR A 213 2.28 -19.83 12.85
C TYR A 213 1.87 -21.31 12.82
N CYS A 214 2.53 -22.12 13.66
CA CYS A 214 2.33 -23.58 13.72
C CYS A 214 1.44 -24.07 14.85
N ASP A 215 1.05 -23.17 15.76
CA ASP A 215 0.26 -23.50 16.95
C ASP A 215 -1.21 -23.70 16.57
N ARG A 216 -1.62 -24.96 16.54
CA ARG A 216 -2.99 -25.36 16.19
C ARG A 216 -4.01 -25.00 17.28
N GLU A 217 -3.61 -24.91 18.54
CA GLU A 217 -4.51 -24.48 19.61
C GLU A 217 -4.86 -22.99 19.46
N LEU A 218 -3.86 -22.20 19.06
CA LEU A 218 -4.02 -20.76 18.86
C LEU A 218 -4.72 -20.45 17.53
N TYR A 219 -4.25 -21.05 16.44
CA TYR A 219 -4.64 -20.66 15.08
C TYR A 219 -5.62 -21.62 14.40
N ASN A 220 -5.93 -22.77 15.00
CA ASN A 220 -6.83 -23.78 14.44
C ASN A 220 -6.43 -24.18 13.01
N ASP A 221 -7.39 -24.28 12.10
CA ASP A 221 -7.17 -24.65 10.69
C ASP A 221 -6.36 -23.62 9.88
N TYR A 222 -6.12 -22.43 10.44
CA TYR A 222 -5.23 -21.44 9.82
C TYR A 222 -3.75 -21.74 10.10
N ALA A 223 -3.43 -22.56 11.10
CA ALA A 223 -2.06 -22.94 11.42
C ALA A 223 -1.42 -23.72 10.26
N ARG A 224 -0.14 -23.47 9.97
CA ARG A 224 0.65 -24.38 9.14
C ARG A 224 1.20 -25.52 9.99
N THR A 225 1.56 -26.65 9.38
CA THR A 225 2.13 -27.76 10.15
C THR A 225 3.58 -27.45 10.53
N TYR A 226 3.93 -27.71 11.79
CA TYR A 226 5.31 -27.56 12.26
C TYR A 226 6.23 -28.51 11.50
N GLY A 227 7.36 -28.00 11.02
CA GLY A 227 8.33 -28.79 10.28
C GLY A 227 8.07 -28.88 8.78
N ASP A 228 6.95 -28.36 8.27
CA ASP A 228 6.68 -28.30 6.84
C ASP A 228 7.76 -27.46 6.12
N PRO A 229 8.20 -27.83 4.91
CA PRO A 229 9.12 -27.01 4.15
C PRO A 229 8.53 -25.63 3.84
N LEU A 230 9.35 -24.58 3.97
CA LEU A 230 8.95 -23.21 3.62
C LEU A 230 8.74 -23.05 2.10
N PHE A 231 9.64 -23.66 1.34
CA PHE A 231 9.70 -23.63 -0.12
C PHE A 231 9.92 -25.03 -0.68
N GLU A 232 9.56 -25.23 -1.94
CA GLU A 232 9.96 -26.41 -2.69
C GLU A 232 11.49 -26.46 -2.85
N THR A 233 12.08 -27.63 -2.65
CA THR A 233 13.52 -27.82 -2.77
C THR A 233 13.98 -27.55 -4.20
N SER A 234 14.87 -26.59 -4.36
CA SER A 234 15.48 -26.26 -5.66
C SER A 234 16.90 -25.71 -5.49
N ALA A 235 17.67 -25.67 -6.57
CA ALA A 235 18.99 -25.02 -6.55
C ALA A 235 18.89 -23.55 -6.12
N ASP A 236 17.79 -22.86 -6.45
CA ASP A 236 17.56 -21.46 -6.08
C ASP A 236 17.31 -21.30 -4.57
N THR A 237 16.58 -22.22 -3.94
CA THR A 237 16.47 -22.23 -2.48
C THR A 237 17.83 -22.40 -1.80
N GLY A 238 18.68 -23.29 -2.32
CA GLY A 238 20.04 -23.50 -1.82
C GLY A 238 20.93 -22.27 -1.98
N ARG A 239 20.71 -21.45 -3.02
CA ARG A 239 21.46 -20.19 -3.24
C ARG A 239 21.07 -19.08 -2.27
N ILE A 240 19.89 -19.14 -1.65
CA ILE A 240 19.41 -18.14 -0.67
C ILE A 240 19.75 -18.58 0.75
N LEU A 241 19.70 -19.89 1.01
CA LEU A 241 19.85 -20.49 2.32
C LEU A 241 21.11 -19.99 3.04
N GLY A 242 20.92 -19.35 4.20
CA GLY A 242 22.02 -18.91 5.05
C GLY A 242 22.86 -17.74 4.49
N LYS A 243 22.45 -17.10 3.38
CA LYS A 243 23.17 -15.93 2.85
C LYS A 243 23.11 -14.69 3.76
N ARG A 244 22.12 -14.64 4.67
CA ARG A 244 21.86 -13.56 5.63
C ARG A 244 21.85 -12.19 4.96
N PHE A 245 20.82 -11.95 4.14
CA PHE A 245 20.57 -10.63 3.57
C PHE A 245 20.22 -9.67 4.70
N ASP A 246 20.84 -8.49 4.72
CA ASP A 246 20.53 -7.45 5.70
C ASP A 246 19.15 -6.83 5.43
N TYR A 247 18.82 -6.69 4.14
CA TYR A 247 17.57 -6.09 3.70
C TYR A 247 16.85 -6.88 2.60
N THR A 248 15.52 -6.80 2.61
CA THR A 248 14.63 -7.34 1.57
C THR A 248 13.83 -6.20 0.97
N LEU A 249 13.97 -5.95 -0.34
CA LEU A 249 13.11 -4.99 -1.06
C LEU A 249 11.85 -5.72 -1.53
N VAL A 250 10.72 -5.45 -0.88
CA VAL A 250 9.44 -6.10 -1.16
C VAL A 250 8.70 -5.35 -2.26
N LEU A 251 8.33 -6.06 -3.33
CA LEU A 251 7.66 -5.53 -4.53
C LEU A 251 6.47 -6.42 -4.94
N ASP A 252 5.50 -5.82 -5.62
CA ASP A 252 4.46 -6.55 -6.35
C ASP A 252 4.92 -6.83 -7.79
N GLY A 253 4.29 -7.81 -8.46
CA GLY A 253 4.63 -8.19 -9.83
C GLY A 253 4.57 -7.06 -10.86
N ASP A 254 3.68 -6.08 -10.65
CA ASP A 254 3.47 -4.92 -11.53
C ASP A 254 4.38 -3.72 -11.20
N THR A 255 5.29 -3.88 -10.23
CA THR A 255 6.12 -2.77 -9.76
C THR A 255 7.40 -2.67 -10.56
N THR A 256 7.66 -1.49 -11.12
CA THR A 256 8.90 -1.18 -11.83
C THR A 256 9.88 -0.43 -10.93
N VAL A 257 11.16 -0.76 -11.04
CA VAL A 257 12.23 -0.16 -10.22
C VAL A 257 13.19 0.59 -11.14
N PRO A 258 13.24 1.93 -11.08
CA PRO A 258 14.15 2.71 -11.92
C PRO A 258 15.62 2.38 -11.64
N GLU A 259 16.47 2.64 -12.62
CA GLU A 259 17.91 2.39 -12.54
C GLU A 259 18.58 3.11 -11.36
N GLY A 260 19.47 2.41 -10.65
CA GLY A 260 20.18 2.92 -9.47
C GLY A 260 19.32 3.16 -8.21
N THR A 261 18.01 2.95 -8.26
CA THR A 261 17.08 3.13 -7.13
C THR A 261 17.43 2.26 -5.93
N VAL A 262 17.74 0.98 -6.15
CA VAL A 262 18.07 0.02 -5.08
C VAL A 262 19.34 0.44 -4.35
N ILE A 263 20.34 0.93 -5.08
CA ILE A 263 21.60 1.41 -4.50
C ILE A 263 21.35 2.64 -3.62
N LYS A 264 20.55 3.59 -4.10
CA LYS A 264 20.15 4.78 -3.32
C LYS A 264 19.37 4.41 -2.05
N LEU A 265 18.45 3.44 -2.15
CA LEU A 265 17.70 2.95 -0.99
C LEU A 265 18.62 2.29 0.04
N LEU A 266 19.61 1.53 -0.42
CA LEU A 266 20.62 0.95 0.46
C LEU A 266 21.50 2.00 1.14
N ASP A 267 21.89 3.06 0.43
CA ASP A 267 22.67 4.15 1.03
C ASP A 267 21.88 4.89 2.12
N VAL A 268 20.58 5.09 1.90
CA VAL A 268 19.66 5.60 2.93
C VAL A 268 19.60 4.64 4.12
N ALA A 269 19.42 3.35 3.86
CA ALA A 269 19.33 2.34 4.91
C ALA A 269 20.62 2.26 5.75
N ALA A 270 21.78 2.40 5.10
CA ALA A 270 23.08 2.48 5.78
C ALA A 270 23.19 3.73 6.68
N GLY A 271 22.59 4.86 6.27
CA GLY A 271 22.51 6.07 7.07
C GLY A 271 21.51 6.01 8.23
N ASN A 272 20.56 5.08 8.20
CA ASN A 272 19.43 5.00 9.14
C ASN A 272 19.19 3.55 9.62
N PRO A 273 20.16 2.92 10.32
CA PRO A 273 20.12 1.49 10.65
C PRO A 273 19.06 1.10 11.68
N ASP A 274 18.49 2.06 12.41
CA ASP A 274 17.42 1.88 13.39
C ASP A 274 16.03 1.79 12.74
N ARG A 275 15.91 2.15 11.45
CA ARG A 275 14.67 2.09 10.69
C ARG A 275 14.35 0.65 10.33
N GLY A 276 13.13 0.25 10.67
CA GLY A 276 12.63 -1.08 10.35
C GLY A 276 12.22 -1.22 8.89
N ILE A 277 11.72 -0.12 8.31
CA ILE A 277 11.24 -0.04 6.92
C ILE A 277 11.70 1.30 6.33
N ILE A 278 12.24 1.27 5.13
CA ILE A 278 12.42 2.44 4.26
C ILE A 278 11.33 2.39 3.20
N GLN A 279 10.38 3.33 3.25
CA GLN A 279 9.26 3.45 2.32
C GLN A 279 9.63 4.41 1.18
N PRO A 280 9.94 3.93 -0.03
CA PRO A 280 10.13 4.79 -1.19
C PRO A 280 8.85 5.54 -1.58
N GLY A 281 9.01 6.60 -2.37
CA GLY A 281 7.88 7.21 -3.07
C GLY A 281 7.23 6.20 -4.03
N ILE A 282 5.92 6.29 -4.21
CA ILE A 282 5.22 5.55 -5.25
C ILE A 282 4.81 6.55 -6.31
N GLU A 283 5.41 6.44 -7.48
CA GLU A 283 5.05 7.22 -8.66
C GLU A 283 4.15 6.39 -9.56
N VAL A 284 3.03 6.96 -9.95
CA VAL A 284 2.13 6.35 -10.92
C VAL A 284 2.55 6.83 -12.30
N ASP A 285 3.05 5.92 -13.12
CA ASP A 285 3.55 6.23 -14.46
C ASP A 285 2.40 6.15 -15.48
N CYS A 286 2.20 7.21 -16.26
CA CYS A 286 1.20 7.25 -17.32
C CYS A 286 1.88 7.47 -18.68
N LYS A 287 1.52 6.64 -19.65
CA LYS A 287 2.02 6.67 -21.03
C LYS A 287 1.05 7.41 -21.96
N LYS A 288 1.55 7.79 -23.14
CA LYS A 288 0.71 8.33 -24.23
C LYS A 288 -0.25 7.23 -24.70
N GLY A 289 -1.55 7.40 -24.45
CA GLY A 289 -2.59 6.42 -24.77
C GLY A 289 -3.38 5.93 -23.55
N ASP A 290 -2.94 6.28 -22.34
CA ASP A 290 -3.64 5.94 -21.11
C ASP A 290 -4.94 6.74 -20.95
N THR A 291 -5.85 6.22 -20.10
CA THR A 291 -7.17 6.84 -19.93
C THR A 291 -7.07 8.17 -19.16
N LEU A 292 -8.05 9.06 -19.37
CA LEU A 292 -8.15 10.28 -18.57
C LEU A 292 -8.15 9.99 -17.05
N PHE A 293 -8.78 8.89 -16.65
CA PHE A 293 -8.83 8.48 -15.24
C PHE A 293 -7.44 8.14 -14.69
N MET A 294 -6.63 7.41 -15.47
CA MET A 294 -5.25 7.08 -15.11
C MET A 294 -4.41 8.34 -14.89
N HIS A 295 -4.50 9.30 -15.81
CA HIS A 295 -3.82 10.60 -15.69
C HIS A 295 -4.27 11.38 -14.44
N LEU A 296 -5.58 11.42 -14.15
CA LEU A 296 -6.10 12.09 -12.95
C LEU A 296 -5.63 11.41 -11.65
N ASP A 297 -5.60 10.07 -11.59
CA ASP A 297 -5.09 9.35 -10.42
C ASP A 297 -3.60 9.61 -10.20
N ALA A 298 -2.81 9.61 -11.27
CA ALA A 298 -1.38 9.93 -11.20
C ALA A 298 -1.13 11.35 -10.69
N MET A 299 -1.87 12.34 -11.21
CA MET A 299 -1.80 13.74 -10.73
C MET A 299 -2.13 13.84 -9.23
N ARG A 300 -3.15 13.10 -8.78
CA ARG A 300 -3.56 13.06 -7.37
C ARG A 300 -2.46 12.50 -6.47
N GLN A 301 -1.76 11.45 -6.89
CA GLN A 301 -0.66 10.87 -6.10
C GLN A 301 0.53 11.83 -5.97
N VAL A 302 0.91 12.51 -7.08
CA VAL A 302 1.99 13.50 -7.08
C VAL A 302 1.73 14.64 -6.08
N ILE A 303 0.47 15.07 -5.95
CA ILE A 303 0.08 16.14 -5.01
C ILE A 303 0.17 15.70 -3.55
N ASN A 304 0.06 14.42 -3.24
CA ASN A 304 0.12 13.94 -1.85
C ASN A 304 1.55 13.73 -1.33
N LEU A 305 2.54 13.54 -2.22
CA LEU A 305 3.92 13.25 -1.84
C LEU A 305 4.56 14.29 -0.89
N PRO A 306 4.40 15.61 -1.10
CA PRO A 306 4.97 16.62 -0.20
C PRO A 306 4.36 16.59 1.20
N LEU A 307 3.06 16.25 1.30
CA LEU A 307 2.37 16.11 2.58
C LEU A 307 2.95 14.93 3.38
N THR A 308 3.17 13.78 2.73
CA THR A 308 3.81 12.61 3.37
C THR A 308 5.21 12.94 3.88
N ASN A 309 6.04 13.62 3.06
CA ASN A 309 7.36 14.08 3.49
C ASN A 309 7.30 14.98 4.73
N ALA A 310 6.33 15.90 4.78
CA ALA A 310 6.16 16.82 5.91
C ALA A 310 5.74 16.10 7.20
N ILE A 311 4.86 15.09 7.11
CA ILE A 311 4.48 14.25 8.26
C ILE A 311 5.69 13.49 8.78
N THR A 312 6.45 12.86 7.88
CA THR A 312 7.64 12.09 8.26
C THR A 312 8.69 12.97 8.91
N ALA A 313 8.87 14.18 8.40
CA ALA A 313 9.75 15.16 9.03
C ALA A 313 9.33 15.56 10.44
N LEU A 314 8.02 15.72 10.68
CA LEU A 314 7.48 16.20 11.95
C LEU A 314 7.50 15.12 13.03
N PHE A 315 7.11 13.90 12.66
CA PHE A 315 6.92 12.80 13.61
C PHE A 315 8.02 11.75 13.55
N ASP A 316 9.01 11.92 12.67
CA ASP A 316 10.07 10.96 12.41
C ASP A 316 9.53 9.55 12.07
N HIS A 317 8.38 9.49 11.39
CA HIS A 317 7.65 8.26 11.12
C HIS A 317 6.68 8.39 9.92
N SER A 318 6.33 7.27 9.28
CA SER A 318 5.42 7.26 8.11
C SER A 318 4.52 6.02 8.08
N SER A 319 3.47 6.08 7.26
CA SER A 319 2.77 4.90 6.78
C SER A 319 3.68 4.05 5.88
N PHE A 320 3.37 2.75 5.80
CA PHE A 320 3.93 1.79 4.85
C PHE A 320 2.87 1.50 3.77
N PHE A 321 3.28 1.36 2.51
CA PHE A 321 2.39 1.18 1.34
C PHE A 321 2.55 -0.20 0.71
N GLY A 322 2.96 -1.19 1.51
CA GLY A 322 3.07 -2.59 1.08
C GLY A 322 4.26 -2.91 0.18
N LYS A 323 5.10 -1.90 -0.12
CA LYS A 323 6.31 -2.00 -0.96
C LYS A 323 7.41 -1.13 -0.37
N GLY A 324 8.60 -1.69 -0.20
CA GLY A 324 9.71 -0.96 0.40
C GLY A 324 10.80 -1.87 0.91
N LEU A 325 11.84 -1.25 1.46
CA LEU A 325 13.01 -1.95 1.95
C LEU A 325 12.85 -2.30 3.42
N ILE A 326 12.82 -3.60 3.73
CA ILE A 326 12.66 -4.14 5.08
C ILE A 326 14.02 -4.50 5.67
N ASN A 327 14.30 -4.06 6.90
CA ASN A 327 15.46 -4.50 7.67
C ASN A 327 15.18 -5.88 8.28
N ASN A 328 15.84 -6.92 7.76
CA ASN A 328 15.54 -8.32 8.08
C ASN A 328 15.76 -8.62 9.57
N LYS A 329 16.85 -8.09 10.15
CA LYS A 329 17.17 -8.27 11.57
C LYS A 329 16.09 -7.68 12.47
N LEU A 330 15.71 -6.42 12.23
CA LEU A 330 14.66 -5.77 13.01
C LEU A 330 13.30 -6.42 12.80
N TYR A 331 13.02 -6.88 11.57
CA TYR A 331 11.77 -7.56 11.24
C TYR A 331 11.65 -8.91 11.98
N ILE A 332 12.72 -9.71 12.05
CA ILE A 332 12.72 -10.93 12.87
C ILE A 332 12.51 -10.59 14.34
N GLN A 333 13.25 -9.62 14.87
CA GLN A 333 13.20 -9.26 16.29
C GLN A 333 11.87 -8.67 16.75
N LYS A 334 11.16 -7.96 15.86
CA LYS A 334 9.92 -7.26 16.21
C LYS A 334 8.68 -7.98 15.74
N VAL A 335 8.73 -8.70 14.62
CA VAL A 335 7.53 -9.24 13.95
C VAL A 335 7.47 -10.77 14.03
N ILE A 336 8.54 -11.47 13.64
CA ILE A 336 8.53 -12.92 13.48
C ILE A 336 8.85 -13.65 14.80
N GLY A 337 9.99 -13.34 15.41
CA GLY A 337 10.59 -14.07 16.52
C GLY A 337 11.57 -15.16 16.06
N TYR A 338 12.22 -15.79 17.03
CA TYR A 338 13.13 -16.92 16.83
C TYR A 338 12.49 -18.21 17.35
N LYS A 339 12.99 -19.39 16.99
CA LYS A 339 12.49 -20.67 17.51
C LYS A 339 12.37 -20.73 19.03
N SER A 340 13.33 -20.15 19.74
CA SER A 340 13.34 -20.09 21.21
C SER A 340 12.32 -19.11 21.79
N LYS A 341 11.88 -18.13 21.00
CA LYS A 341 10.94 -17.07 21.41
C LYS A 341 10.17 -16.55 20.20
N LEU A 342 9.04 -17.19 19.93
CA LEU A 342 8.11 -16.76 18.88
C LEU A 342 7.44 -15.45 19.25
N ILE A 343 7.26 -14.59 18.25
CA ILE A 343 6.56 -13.32 18.43
C ILE A 343 5.27 -13.35 17.60
N GLU A 344 5.36 -13.58 16.28
CA GLU A 344 4.20 -13.71 15.39
C GLU A 344 3.19 -12.55 15.56
N ARG A 345 3.67 -11.32 15.39
CA ARG A 345 2.81 -10.14 15.64
C ARG A 345 1.70 -9.99 14.61
N VAL A 346 1.98 -10.28 13.34
CA VAL A 346 1.00 -10.11 12.26
C VAL A 346 -0.13 -11.12 12.45
N PRO A 347 -1.41 -10.70 12.52
CA PRO A 347 -2.53 -11.62 12.65
C PRO A 347 -2.59 -12.63 11.50
N ILE A 348 -2.93 -13.89 11.80
CA ILE A 348 -2.84 -14.97 10.81
C ILE A 348 -3.84 -14.82 9.65
N ASP A 349 -4.96 -14.16 9.90
CA ASP A 349 -6.06 -13.91 8.97
C ASP A 349 -5.92 -12.57 8.21
N VAL A 350 -4.80 -11.87 8.39
CA VAL A 350 -4.58 -10.53 7.83
C VAL A 350 -4.80 -10.51 6.30
N LEU A 351 -5.50 -9.46 5.84
CA LEU A 351 -5.71 -9.20 4.41
C LEU A 351 -4.84 -8.04 3.88
N SER A 352 -4.49 -7.10 4.76
CA SER A 352 -3.59 -5.96 4.52
C SER A 352 -2.61 -5.91 5.67
N HIS A 353 -1.31 -5.98 5.40
CA HIS A 353 -0.27 -5.94 6.44
C HIS A 353 0.30 -4.52 6.61
N ASP A 354 0.06 -3.64 5.66
CA ASP A 354 0.68 -2.32 5.49
C ASP A 354 0.60 -1.45 6.75
N SER A 355 -0.62 -1.14 7.19
CA SER A 355 -0.89 -0.35 8.39
C SER A 355 -0.39 -1.06 9.65
N PHE A 356 -0.42 -2.40 9.66
CA PHE A 356 0.01 -3.17 10.81
C PHE A 356 1.52 -3.09 11.03
N GLU A 357 2.28 -3.34 9.97
CA GLU A 357 3.73 -3.28 9.99
C GLU A 357 4.23 -1.86 10.25
N ALA A 358 3.59 -0.84 9.67
CA ALA A 358 3.89 0.56 9.96
C ALA A 358 3.72 0.88 11.46
N SER A 359 2.72 0.32 12.12
CA SER A 359 2.48 0.57 13.54
C SER A 359 3.49 -0.09 14.50
N ILE A 360 4.36 -0.98 13.99
CA ILE A 360 5.33 -1.77 14.78
C ILE A 360 6.77 -1.42 14.40
N MET A 361 6.99 -1.19 13.11
CA MET A 361 8.29 -0.90 12.53
C MET A 361 8.45 0.60 12.40
N ASN A 362 9.59 1.14 12.81
CA ASN A 362 9.87 2.56 12.63
C ASN A 362 10.10 2.82 11.13
N VAL A 363 9.13 3.43 10.44
CA VAL A 363 9.15 3.64 8.99
C VAL A 363 9.73 5.00 8.65
N LEU A 364 10.71 5.03 7.75
CA LEU A 364 11.22 6.26 7.14
C LEU A 364 10.71 6.39 5.71
N TYR A 365 9.96 7.46 5.41
CA TYR A 365 9.54 7.78 4.06
C TYR A 365 10.64 8.50 3.28
N VAL A 366 10.88 8.07 2.04
CA VAL A 366 11.88 8.65 1.14
C VAL A 366 11.28 8.95 -0.22
N GLY A 367 10.38 9.93 -0.27
CA GLY A 367 9.66 10.33 -1.48
C GLY A 367 10.56 10.77 -2.65
N SER A 368 11.83 11.12 -2.41
CA SER A 368 12.79 11.46 -3.46
C SER A 368 13.31 10.27 -4.27
N ILE A 369 13.05 9.04 -3.81
CA ILE A 369 13.47 7.80 -4.47
C ILE A 369 12.20 7.02 -4.82
N PRO A 370 11.71 7.09 -6.07
CA PRO A 370 10.44 6.50 -6.43
C PRO A 370 10.57 5.04 -6.91
N LEU A 371 9.60 4.22 -6.53
CA LEU A 371 9.16 3.05 -7.29
C LEU A 371 8.03 3.47 -8.23
N ARG A 372 7.81 2.71 -9.29
CA ARG A 372 6.80 3.03 -10.30
C ARG A 372 5.73 1.95 -10.40
N GLU A 373 4.49 2.38 -10.57
CA GLU A 373 3.32 1.52 -10.68
C GLU A 373 2.37 2.00 -11.78
N ALA A 374 1.58 1.07 -12.32
CA ALA A 374 0.50 1.41 -13.22
C ALA A 374 -0.74 1.90 -12.43
N PRO A 375 -1.40 2.98 -12.87
CA PRO A 375 -2.69 3.37 -12.31
C PRO A 375 -3.79 2.38 -12.70
N PRO A 376 -4.88 2.31 -11.93
CA PRO A 376 -6.07 1.59 -12.36
C PRO A 376 -6.62 2.18 -13.66
N TYR A 377 -6.99 1.31 -14.60
CA TYR A 377 -7.51 1.72 -15.90
C TYR A 377 -8.73 2.64 -15.84
N ASN A 378 -9.63 2.44 -14.86
CA ASN A 378 -10.87 3.19 -14.75
C ASN A 378 -11.42 3.22 -13.31
N TYR A 379 -12.49 3.99 -13.11
CA TYR A 379 -13.14 4.15 -11.80
C TYR A 379 -13.66 2.83 -11.20
N VAL A 380 -14.08 1.86 -12.03
CA VAL A 380 -14.58 0.57 -11.56
C VAL A 380 -13.44 -0.26 -10.98
N THR A 381 -12.33 -0.39 -11.71
CA THR A 381 -11.16 -1.16 -11.25
C THR A 381 -10.50 -0.52 -10.04
N TRP A 382 -10.46 0.83 -10.00
CA TRP A 382 -10.09 1.60 -8.80
C TRP A 382 -11.03 1.31 -7.62
N GLY A 383 -12.35 1.37 -7.83
CA GLY A 383 -13.34 1.10 -6.79
C GLY A 383 -13.29 -0.33 -6.26
N ILE A 384 -12.92 -1.31 -7.10
CA ILE A 384 -12.68 -2.70 -6.69
C ILE A 384 -11.43 -2.78 -5.81
N ARG A 385 -10.32 -2.13 -6.21
CA ARG A 385 -9.08 -2.04 -5.41
C ARG A 385 -9.35 -1.46 -4.03
N GLU A 386 -10.02 -0.32 -3.97
CA GLU A 386 -10.36 0.34 -2.70
C GLU A 386 -11.23 -0.51 -1.78
N ARG A 387 -12.18 -1.29 -2.34
CA ARG A 387 -12.96 -2.22 -1.52
C ARG A 387 -12.09 -3.30 -0.89
N ARG A 388 -11.03 -3.76 -1.56
CA ARG A 388 -10.07 -4.73 -0.99
C ARG A 388 -9.30 -4.09 0.16
N TRP A 389 -8.82 -2.86 -0.02
CA TRP A 389 -8.13 -2.10 1.02
C TRP A 389 -9.04 -1.86 2.25
N ASN A 390 -10.28 -1.41 2.04
CA ASN A 390 -11.23 -1.22 3.13
C ASN A 390 -11.51 -2.51 3.92
N LYS A 391 -11.60 -3.67 3.24
CA LYS A 391 -11.73 -4.97 3.94
C LYS A 391 -10.51 -5.25 4.83
N GLY A 392 -9.30 -4.99 4.32
CA GLY A 392 -8.08 -5.16 5.10
C GLY A 392 -8.04 -4.26 6.33
N GLU A 393 -8.35 -2.98 6.15
CA GLU A 393 -8.35 -1.99 7.23
C GLU A 393 -9.42 -2.27 8.30
N VAL A 394 -10.64 -2.67 7.93
CA VAL A 394 -11.67 -3.07 8.90
C VAL A 394 -11.22 -4.29 9.70
N LEU A 395 -10.60 -5.28 9.05
CA LEU A 395 -10.09 -6.46 9.74
C LEU A 395 -8.97 -6.11 10.71
N LEU A 396 -8.01 -5.28 10.29
CA LEU A 396 -6.96 -4.77 11.18
C LEU A 396 -7.56 -4.01 12.36
N ALA A 397 -8.53 -3.14 12.13
CA ALA A 397 -9.17 -2.33 13.17
C ALA A 397 -9.85 -3.19 14.26
N MET A 398 -10.25 -4.43 13.97
CA MET A 398 -10.73 -5.38 14.98
C MET A 398 -9.65 -5.76 16.00
N TYR A 399 -8.38 -5.81 15.58
CA TYR A 399 -7.24 -6.10 16.45
C TYR A 399 -6.80 -4.89 17.26
N TYR A 400 -6.83 -3.70 16.65
CA TYR A 400 -6.47 -2.45 17.34
C TYR A 400 -7.53 -1.98 18.34
N SER A 401 -8.80 -2.15 17.99
CA SER A 401 -9.93 -1.76 18.83
C SER A 401 -10.78 -2.98 19.20
N PRO A 402 -10.25 -3.90 20.02
CA PRO A 402 -10.92 -5.17 20.30
C PRO A 402 -12.23 -4.98 21.05
N ARG A 403 -12.39 -3.90 21.83
CA ARG A 403 -13.63 -3.63 22.58
C ARG A 403 -14.72 -2.98 21.72
N PHE A 404 -14.38 -1.97 20.94
CA PHE A 404 -15.37 -1.18 20.19
C PHE A 404 -15.71 -1.77 18.83
N LEU A 405 -14.75 -2.44 18.18
CA LEU A 405 -14.96 -3.00 16.84
C LEU A 405 -14.81 -4.53 16.83
N GLY A 406 -13.76 -5.06 17.48
CA GLY A 406 -13.46 -6.49 17.48
C GLY A 406 -14.59 -7.34 18.06
N LYS A 407 -14.97 -7.14 19.32
CA LYS A 407 -16.02 -7.91 20.01
C LYS A 407 -17.37 -7.85 19.28
N PRO A 408 -17.90 -6.67 18.89
CA PRO A 408 -19.15 -6.61 18.13
C PRO A 408 -19.09 -7.35 16.79
N LEU A 409 -18.03 -7.15 16.00
CA LEU A 409 -17.92 -7.82 14.70
C LEU A 409 -17.72 -9.33 14.86
N ARG A 410 -16.91 -9.79 15.82
CA ARG A 410 -16.73 -11.22 16.12
C ARG A 410 -18.04 -11.87 16.57
N TYR A 411 -18.85 -11.17 17.36
CA TYR A 411 -20.20 -11.63 17.71
C TYR A 411 -21.09 -11.80 16.46
N LEU A 412 -21.07 -10.82 15.54
CA LEU A 412 -21.79 -10.92 14.29
C LEU A 412 -21.25 -12.06 13.40
N GLN A 413 -19.94 -12.24 13.31
CA GLN A 413 -19.33 -13.34 12.58
C GLN A 413 -19.76 -14.70 13.13
N ARG A 414 -19.76 -14.88 14.46
CA ARG A 414 -20.30 -16.10 15.11
C ARG A 414 -21.76 -16.36 14.76
N LYS A 415 -22.56 -15.30 14.60
CA LYS A 415 -23.99 -15.41 14.25
C LYS A 415 -24.22 -15.75 12.78
N PHE A 416 -23.42 -15.19 11.87
CA PHE A 416 -23.65 -15.27 10.42
C PHE A 416 -22.77 -16.29 9.69
N GLN A 417 -21.72 -16.81 10.34
CA GLN A 417 -20.84 -17.82 9.75
C GLN A 417 -21.01 -19.15 10.47
N LYS A 418 -21.28 -20.21 9.70
CA LYS A 418 -21.59 -21.55 10.24
C LYS A 418 -20.45 -22.15 11.07
N ASN A 419 -19.20 -21.93 10.65
CA ASN A 419 -17.99 -22.48 11.30
C ASN A 419 -17.01 -21.36 11.64
N PHE A 420 -17.48 -20.32 12.33
CA PHE A 420 -16.60 -19.23 12.72
C PHE A 420 -15.58 -19.70 13.74
N VAL A 421 -14.31 -19.59 13.37
CA VAL A 421 -13.19 -19.74 14.29
C VAL A 421 -12.60 -18.36 14.50
N GLU A 422 -12.61 -17.91 15.75
CA GLU A 422 -12.08 -16.61 16.11
C GLU A 422 -10.55 -16.59 16.00
N PRO A 423 -9.97 -15.78 15.09
CA PRO A 423 -8.52 -15.74 14.97
C PRO A 423 -7.93 -14.99 16.16
N THR A 424 -6.89 -15.58 16.72
CA THR A 424 -6.15 -15.04 17.85
C THR A 424 -4.77 -14.58 17.40
N VAL A 425 -4.16 -13.70 18.18
CA VAL A 425 -2.79 -13.22 17.96
C VAL A 425 -1.92 -13.76 19.08
N ARG A 426 -0.74 -14.28 18.74
CA ARG A 426 0.22 -14.75 19.76
C ARG A 426 0.70 -13.61 20.63
N THR A 427 1.18 -12.53 20.00
CA THR A 427 1.73 -11.38 20.70
C THR A 427 0.90 -10.14 20.42
N ILE A 428 0.23 -9.64 21.46
CA ILE A 428 -0.45 -8.35 21.40
C ILE A 428 0.60 -7.24 21.32
N SER A 429 0.50 -6.41 20.29
CA SER A 429 1.40 -5.29 20.09
C SER A 429 1.06 -4.14 21.03
N LYS A 430 2.07 -3.66 21.77
CA LYS A 430 2.01 -2.32 22.39
C LYS A 430 2.40 -1.32 21.33
N HIS A 431 1.47 -0.48 20.93
CA HIS A 431 1.74 0.54 19.93
C HIS A 431 1.94 1.89 20.58
N ASP A 432 2.96 2.62 20.12
CA ASP A 432 3.08 4.04 20.43
C ASP A 432 1.89 4.80 19.82
N PHE A 433 1.39 5.82 20.51
CA PHE A 433 0.22 6.57 20.06
C PHE A 433 0.50 7.28 18.73
N VAL A 434 1.67 7.88 18.57
CA VAL A 434 2.04 8.61 17.34
C VAL A 434 2.20 7.64 16.17
N PHE A 435 2.88 6.51 16.39
CA PHE A 435 3.07 5.51 15.33
C PHE A 435 1.73 4.90 14.92
N SER A 436 0.88 4.57 15.90
CA SER A 436 -0.50 4.13 15.61
C SER A 436 -1.27 5.19 14.84
N PHE A 437 -1.19 6.45 15.27
CA PHE A 437 -1.91 7.52 14.61
C PHE A 437 -1.48 7.66 13.15
N ILE A 438 -0.20 7.62 12.83
CA ILE A 438 0.26 7.76 11.44
C ILE A 438 -0.03 6.49 10.63
N ALA A 439 0.21 5.30 11.20
CA ALA A 439 -0.02 4.03 10.52
C ALA A 439 -1.50 3.83 10.13
N HIS A 440 -2.45 4.31 10.94
CA HIS A 440 -3.88 4.17 10.69
C HIS A 440 -4.52 5.35 9.95
N CYS A 441 -3.74 6.13 9.21
CA CYS A 441 -4.26 7.24 8.41
C CYS A 441 -5.33 6.76 7.41
N ALA A 442 -5.10 5.62 6.74
CA ALA A 442 -6.06 5.03 5.81
C ALA A 442 -7.40 4.68 6.47
N LEU A 443 -7.36 4.06 7.65
CA LEU A 443 -8.56 3.73 8.42
C LEU A 443 -9.37 4.98 8.78
N ARG A 444 -8.71 6.07 9.20
CA ARG A 444 -9.39 7.34 9.48
C ARG A 444 -10.04 7.92 8.23
N GLN A 445 -9.29 8.01 7.13
CA GLN A 445 -9.81 8.51 5.85
C GLN A 445 -11.01 7.71 5.35
N MET A 446 -11.01 6.39 5.59
CA MET A 446 -12.15 5.52 5.32
C MET A 446 -13.37 5.95 6.15
N PHE A 447 -13.26 6.06 7.48
CA PHE A 447 -14.39 6.42 8.34
C PHE A 447 -14.91 7.86 8.16
N VAL A 448 -14.14 8.78 7.56
CA VAL A 448 -14.63 10.11 7.20
C VAL A 448 -15.84 10.04 6.27
N LYS A 449 -15.91 9.07 5.35
CA LYS A 449 -16.99 8.99 4.34
C LYS A 449 -18.39 8.81 4.95
N PRO A 450 -18.65 7.82 5.83
CA PRO A 450 -19.95 7.67 6.48
C PRO A 450 -20.26 8.81 7.44
N LEU A 451 -19.25 9.35 8.13
CA LEU A 451 -19.44 10.52 8.99
C LEU A 451 -19.85 11.75 8.18
N LEU A 452 -19.27 11.94 7.00
CA LEU A 452 -19.61 13.04 6.10
C LEU A 452 -21.02 12.89 5.56
N LEU A 453 -21.43 11.67 5.15
CA LEU A 453 -22.80 11.40 4.73
C LEU A 453 -23.80 11.66 5.85
N LEU A 454 -23.51 11.19 7.07
CA LEU A 454 -24.34 11.45 8.23
C LEU A 454 -24.43 12.94 8.54
N PHE A 455 -23.32 13.66 8.49
CA PHE A 455 -23.29 15.11 8.64
C PHE A 455 -24.19 15.79 7.60
N LEU A 456 -24.08 15.44 6.32
CA LEU A 456 -24.93 16.00 5.27
C LEU A 456 -26.41 15.74 5.55
N ILE A 457 -26.78 14.53 5.97
CA ILE A 457 -28.17 14.17 6.32
C ILE A 457 -28.66 15.02 7.50
N VAL A 458 -27.89 15.08 8.60
CA VAL A 458 -28.29 15.86 9.79
C VAL A 458 -28.30 17.37 9.47
N HIS A 459 -27.42 17.85 8.60
CA HIS A 459 -27.36 19.24 8.15
C HIS A 459 -28.66 19.65 7.45
N MET A 460 -29.28 18.77 6.66
CA MET A 460 -30.62 19.02 6.08
C MET A 460 -31.70 19.25 7.14
N PHE A 461 -31.50 18.76 8.37
CA PHE A 461 -32.40 18.96 9.50
C PHE A 461 -32.00 20.16 10.40
N GLY A 462 -30.84 20.78 10.21
CA GLY A 462 -30.46 22.01 10.92
C GLY A 462 -31.16 23.24 10.34
N ILE A 463 -31.38 24.28 11.16
CA ILE A 463 -31.67 25.63 10.67
C ILE A 463 -30.43 26.47 10.95
N PHE A 464 -29.86 27.04 9.89
CA PHE A 464 -28.63 27.83 9.97
C PHE A 464 -28.90 29.27 9.58
N LYS A 465 -28.09 30.19 10.11
CA LYS A 465 -28.06 31.59 9.66
C LYS A 465 -27.53 31.67 8.23
N ASN A 466 -26.54 30.86 7.89
CA ASN A 466 -26.04 30.65 6.53
C ASN A 466 -25.91 29.14 6.26
N GLU A 467 -26.78 28.62 5.39
CA GLU A 467 -26.89 27.18 5.11
C GLU A 467 -25.64 26.59 4.45
N TYR A 468 -24.88 27.40 3.70
CA TYR A 468 -23.73 26.95 2.92
C TYR A 468 -22.40 27.10 3.66
N ALA A 469 -22.29 28.01 4.63
CA ALA A 469 -21.03 28.36 5.28
C ALA A 469 -20.29 27.12 5.83
N SER A 470 -20.99 26.24 6.54
CA SER A 470 -20.43 25.01 7.13
C SER A 470 -19.85 24.04 6.09
N ILE A 471 -20.56 23.87 4.98
CA ILE A 471 -20.18 23.00 3.88
C ILE A 471 -19.01 23.61 3.12
N SER A 472 -19.08 24.90 2.78
CA SER A 472 -18.03 25.63 2.07
C SER A 472 -16.70 25.62 2.82
N VAL A 473 -16.72 25.84 4.14
CA VAL A 473 -15.50 25.77 4.98
C VAL A 473 -14.90 24.36 4.97
N THR A 474 -15.74 23.32 5.11
CA THR A 474 -15.27 21.94 5.10
C THR A 474 -14.67 21.57 3.74
N MET A 475 -15.36 21.90 2.64
CA MET A 475 -14.89 21.66 1.28
C MET A 475 -13.60 22.41 0.98
N PHE A 476 -13.49 23.67 1.41
CA PHE A 476 -12.27 24.45 1.26
C PHE A 476 -11.10 23.80 2.01
N LEU A 477 -11.27 23.41 3.28
CA LEU A 477 -10.21 22.83 4.10
C LEU A 477 -9.75 21.45 3.59
N VAL A 478 -10.64 20.65 2.99
CA VAL A 478 -10.31 19.30 2.48
C VAL A 478 -9.77 19.32 1.06
N ILE A 479 -10.37 20.12 0.18
CA ILE A 479 -10.11 20.02 -1.26
C ILE A 479 -9.13 21.09 -1.71
N ILE A 480 -9.36 22.34 -1.33
CA ILE A 480 -8.63 23.49 -1.90
C ILE A 480 -7.37 23.77 -1.07
N PHE A 481 -7.53 23.88 0.25
CA PHE A 481 -6.45 24.28 1.15
C PHE A 481 -5.21 23.40 1.04
N PRO A 482 -5.32 22.05 0.95
CA PRO A 482 -4.14 21.20 0.85
C PRO A 482 -3.31 21.42 -0.41
N LYS A 483 -3.93 21.95 -1.45
CA LYS A 483 -3.26 22.22 -2.73
C LYS A 483 -2.33 23.43 -2.65
N PHE A 484 -2.49 24.31 -1.66
CA PHE A 484 -1.53 25.39 -1.43
C PHE A 484 -0.14 24.87 -1.06
N ALA A 485 -0.03 23.69 -0.43
CA ALA A 485 1.26 23.09 -0.12
C ALA A 485 2.05 22.67 -1.38
N THR A 486 1.36 22.41 -2.49
CA THR A 486 1.95 21.88 -3.72
C THR A 486 1.88 22.84 -4.90
N CYS A 487 1.15 23.95 -4.77
CA CYS A 487 0.94 24.92 -5.84
C CYS A 487 2.17 25.81 -6.00
N ASN A 488 2.83 25.71 -7.16
CA ASN A 488 3.91 26.59 -7.56
C ASN A 488 3.76 26.97 -9.05
N SER A 489 4.66 27.82 -9.55
CA SER A 489 4.62 28.30 -10.94
C SER A 489 4.69 27.20 -12.00
N LYS A 490 5.21 26.01 -11.65
CA LYS A 490 5.30 24.84 -12.54
C LYS A 490 4.08 23.92 -12.43
N THR A 491 3.48 23.81 -11.24
CA THR A 491 2.42 22.83 -10.94
C THR A 491 1.00 23.42 -10.93
N TYR A 492 0.84 24.74 -11.03
CA TYR A 492 -0.47 25.38 -10.88
C TYR A 492 -1.56 24.83 -11.82
N LYS A 493 -1.23 24.50 -13.07
CA LYS A 493 -2.19 23.90 -14.02
C LYS A 493 -2.70 22.55 -13.55
N ILE A 494 -1.78 21.71 -13.07
CA ILE A 494 -2.08 20.37 -12.53
C ILE A 494 -2.97 20.51 -11.30
N VAL A 495 -2.63 21.43 -10.41
CA VAL A 495 -3.41 21.73 -9.20
C VAL A 495 -4.83 22.18 -9.54
N ILE A 496 -5.03 23.06 -10.52
CA ILE A 496 -6.37 23.53 -10.92
C ILE A 496 -7.21 22.37 -11.46
N ILE A 497 -6.65 21.59 -12.40
CA ILE A 497 -7.35 20.44 -13.00
C ILE A 497 -7.73 19.42 -11.94
N GLU A 498 -6.78 19.07 -11.07
CA GLU A 498 -7.03 18.08 -10.02
C GLU A 498 -7.99 18.61 -8.95
N THR A 499 -8.01 19.92 -8.65
CA THR A 499 -9.01 20.54 -7.77
C THR A 499 -10.42 20.38 -8.35
N LEU A 500 -10.60 20.67 -9.64
CA LEU A 500 -11.88 20.50 -10.33
C LEU A 500 -12.31 19.02 -10.36
N ALA A 501 -11.37 18.12 -10.69
CA ALA A 501 -11.62 16.68 -10.67
C ALA A 501 -11.98 16.18 -9.25
N SER A 502 -11.30 16.67 -8.22
CA SER A 502 -11.57 16.34 -6.82
C SER A 502 -12.95 16.81 -6.37
N ILE A 503 -13.46 17.96 -6.83
CA ILE A 503 -14.85 18.36 -6.53
C ILE A 503 -15.85 17.36 -7.13
N LEU A 504 -15.62 16.97 -8.39
CA LEU A 504 -16.47 16.00 -9.10
C LEU A 504 -16.40 14.61 -8.47
N GLN A 505 -15.24 14.20 -7.98
CA GLN A 505 -15.03 12.87 -7.37
C GLN A 505 -15.45 12.83 -5.90
N PHE A 506 -15.17 13.87 -5.11
CA PHE A 506 -15.42 13.89 -3.66
C PHE A 506 -16.90 14.04 -3.32
N THR A 507 -17.67 14.72 -4.15
CA THR A 507 -19.11 14.92 -3.90
C THR A 507 -19.87 13.58 -3.88
N PRO A 508 -19.71 12.67 -4.88
CA PRO A 508 -20.25 11.31 -4.81
C PRO A 508 -19.60 10.43 -3.73
N GLU A 509 -18.36 10.73 -3.33
CA GLU A 509 -17.54 9.88 -2.47
C GLU A 509 -18.09 9.70 -1.05
N ALA A 510 -18.88 10.66 -0.54
CA ALA A 510 -19.61 10.50 0.72
C ALA A 510 -20.59 9.31 0.67
N VAL A 511 -21.24 9.11 -0.48
CA VAL A 511 -22.20 8.02 -0.71
C VAL A 511 -21.47 6.74 -1.12
N THR A 512 -20.64 6.81 -2.17
CA THR A 512 -19.95 5.63 -2.72
C THR A 512 -18.95 5.06 -1.71
N GLY A 513 -18.25 5.90 -0.94
CA GLY A 513 -17.37 5.51 0.15
C GLY A 513 -18.11 4.77 1.26
N THR A 514 -19.26 5.30 1.71
CA THR A 514 -20.12 4.63 2.71
C THR A 514 -20.56 3.25 2.23
N VAL A 515 -21.07 3.14 0.99
CA VAL A 515 -21.48 1.85 0.43
C VAL A 515 -20.31 0.87 0.35
N ARG A 516 -19.09 1.32 -0.01
CA ARG A 516 -17.89 0.47 0.00
C ARG A 516 -17.55 -0.05 1.40
N ILE A 517 -17.67 0.78 2.42
CA ILE A 517 -17.41 0.42 3.82
C ILE A 517 -18.46 -0.56 4.32
N CYS A 518 -19.75 -0.31 4.09
CA CYS A 518 -20.82 -1.24 4.42
C CYS A 518 -20.61 -2.61 3.76
N ARG A 519 -20.20 -2.63 2.49
CA ARG A 519 -19.84 -3.87 1.76
C ARG A 519 -18.62 -4.56 2.36
N ALA A 520 -17.62 -3.81 2.86
CA ALA A 520 -16.46 -4.37 3.55
C ALA A 520 -16.87 -5.04 4.87
N PHE A 521 -17.66 -4.37 5.71
CA PHE A 521 -18.24 -4.94 6.93
C PHE A 521 -19.06 -6.20 6.63
N HIS A 522 -19.97 -6.13 5.66
CA HIS A 522 -20.79 -7.27 5.26
C HIS A 522 -19.94 -8.46 4.81
N ALA A 523 -18.91 -8.22 4.01
CA ALA A 523 -18.00 -9.27 3.54
C ALA A 523 -17.25 -9.95 4.68
N ILE A 524 -16.78 -9.18 5.67
CA ILE A 524 -16.07 -9.71 6.86
C ILE A 524 -17.03 -10.49 7.77
N ILE A 525 -18.26 -10.00 7.94
CA ILE A 525 -19.29 -10.67 8.75
C ILE A 525 -19.72 -11.99 8.13
N THR A 526 -19.87 -12.05 6.80
CA THR A 526 -20.38 -13.23 6.07
C THR A 526 -19.29 -14.19 5.56
N ASN A 527 -18.02 -13.92 5.83
CA ASN A 527 -16.86 -14.64 5.28
C ASN A 527 -16.76 -14.65 3.75
N ASN A 528 -17.32 -13.63 3.08
CA ASN A 528 -17.20 -13.48 1.62
C ASN A 528 -15.93 -12.69 1.26
N THR A 529 -14.78 -13.26 1.61
CA THR A 529 -13.44 -12.66 1.47
C THR A 529 -12.60 -13.35 0.40
N HIS A 530 -13.21 -13.68 -0.75
CA HIS A 530 -12.45 -14.07 -1.93
C HIS A 530 -11.53 -12.92 -2.33
N TRP A 531 -10.23 -13.19 -2.33
CA TRP A 531 -9.22 -12.26 -2.80
C TRP A 531 -8.94 -12.60 -4.25
N ILE A 532 -9.05 -11.59 -5.10
CA ILE A 532 -8.83 -11.68 -6.53
C ILE A 532 -7.69 -10.69 -6.84
N PRO A 533 -6.65 -11.10 -7.62
CA PRO A 533 -5.62 -10.18 -8.09
C PRO A 533 -6.22 -8.99 -8.84
N GLN A 534 -5.54 -7.85 -8.79
CA GLN A 534 -6.00 -6.68 -9.54
C GLN A 534 -5.93 -6.94 -11.06
N SER A 535 -4.86 -7.59 -11.53
CA SER A 535 -4.66 -7.94 -12.93
C SER A 535 -5.84 -8.76 -13.48
N ALA A 536 -6.26 -9.79 -12.76
CA ALA A 536 -7.40 -10.63 -13.14
C ALA A 536 -8.71 -9.82 -13.29
N VAL A 537 -8.97 -8.87 -12.39
CA VAL A 537 -10.15 -7.98 -12.48
C VAL A 537 -10.06 -7.08 -13.71
N GLU A 538 -8.87 -6.57 -14.01
CA GLU A 538 -8.63 -5.68 -15.14
C GLU A 538 -8.69 -6.42 -16.48
N GLU A 539 -8.19 -7.65 -16.54
CA GLU A 539 -8.36 -8.53 -17.71
C GLU A 539 -9.82 -8.89 -17.95
N GLU A 540 -10.58 -9.24 -16.90
CA GLU A 540 -12.02 -9.48 -17.02
C GLU A 540 -12.74 -8.23 -17.58
N PHE A 541 -12.36 -7.05 -17.10
CA PHE A 541 -12.93 -5.80 -17.58
C PHE A 541 -12.56 -5.52 -19.04
N LYS A 542 -11.30 -5.75 -19.44
CA LYS A 542 -10.83 -5.60 -20.83
C LYS A 542 -11.54 -6.54 -21.81
N ARG A 543 -11.89 -7.75 -21.36
CA ARG A 543 -12.57 -8.77 -22.19
C ARG A 543 -14.09 -8.61 -22.21
N SER A 544 -14.68 -7.84 -21.29
CA SER A 544 -16.12 -7.67 -21.17
C SER A 544 -16.63 -6.39 -21.83
N ASN A 545 -17.94 -6.33 -22.10
CA ASN A 545 -18.56 -5.08 -22.54
C ASN A 545 -18.46 -4.04 -21.41
N HIS A 546 -17.72 -2.95 -21.66
CA HIS A 546 -17.42 -1.94 -20.65
C HIS A 546 -18.68 -1.34 -19.99
N PHE A 547 -19.76 -1.12 -20.74
CA PHE A 547 -20.99 -0.53 -20.20
C PHE A 547 -21.73 -1.51 -19.28
N VAL A 548 -21.91 -2.77 -19.74
CA VAL A 548 -22.57 -3.81 -18.97
C VAL A 548 -21.79 -4.12 -17.69
N SER A 549 -20.46 -4.20 -17.80
CA SER A 549 -19.57 -4.43 -16.66
C SER A 549 -19.62 -3.27 -15.66
N ALA A 550 -19.54 -2.03 -16.13
CA ALA A 550 -19.70 -0.85 -15.27
C ALA A 550 -21.07 -0.82 -14.58
N PHE A 551 -22.17 -1.08 -15.30
CA PHE A 551 -23.50 -1.15 -14.70
C PHE A 551 -23.59 -2.25 -13.64
N ARG A 552 -23.10 -3.46 -13.93
CA ARG A 552 -23.05 -4.59 -12.98
C ARG A 552 -22.32 -4.24 -11.69
N HIS A 553 -21.25 -3.45 -11.75
CA HIS A 553 -20.49 -3.05 -10.58
C HIS A 553 -21.06 -1.82 -9.85
N LEU A 554 -21.70 -0.90 -10.59
CA LEU A 554 -22.09 0.40 -10.08
C LEU A 554 -23.59 0.55 -9.74
N TRP A 555 -24.49 -0.30 -10.25
CA TRP A 555 -25.95 -0.14 -10.08
C TRP A 555 -26.39 0.03 -8.62
N GLY A 556 -25.73 -0.69 -7.70
CA GLY A 556 -26.05 -0.62 -6.27
C GLY A 556 -25.81 0.76 -5.65
N TYR A 557 -24.86 1.55 -6.19
CA TYR A 557 -24.66 2.93 -5.76
C TYR A 557 -25.81 3.83 -6.22
N SER A 558 -26.30 3.63 -7.45
CA SER A 558 -27.45 4.35 -7.99
C SER A 558 -28.72 4.05 -7.18
N LEU A 559 -28.98 2.78 -6.88
CA LEU A 559 -30.12 2.37 -6.05
C LEU A 559 -30.03 2.99 -4.64
N PHE A 560 -28.87 2.92 -3.98
CA PHE A 560 -28.68 3.52 -2.67
C PHE A 560 -28.86 5.05 -2.70
N SER A 561 -28.42 5.71 -3.76
CA SER A 561 -28.61 7.15 -3.95
C SER A 561 -30.09 7.49 -4.09
N VAL A 562 -30.85 6.74 -4.90
CA VAL A 562 -32.31 6.92 -5.05
C VAL A 562 -33.03 6.71 -3.72
N ILE A 563 -32.68 5.66 -2.97
CA ILE A 563 -33.26 5.42 -1.63
C ILE A 563 -32.93 6.57 -0.68
N SER A 564 -31.67 7.03 -0.67
CA SER A 564 -31.25 8.14 0.19
C SER A 564 -32.01 9.43 -0.14
N VAL A 565 -32.15 9.74 -1.43
CA VAL A 565 -32.93 10.89 -1.91
C VAL A 565 -34.40 10.75 -1.55
N ALA A 566 -35.01 9.58 -1.75
CA ALA A 566 -36.39 9.31 -1.39
C ALA A 566 -36.63 9.45 0.12
N LEU A 567 -35.74 8.92 0.96
CA LEU A 567 -35.79 9.12 2.41
C LEU A 567 -35.70 10.60 2.78
N VAL A 568 -34.74 11.32 2.19
CA VAL A 568 -34.61 12.77 2.38
C VAL A 568 -35.91 13.49 1.98
N PHE A 569 -36.52 13.18 0.84
CA PHE A 569 -37.79 13.78 0.42
C PHE A 569 -38.97 13.42 1.33
N VAL A 570 -39.08 12.17 1.81
CA VAL A 570 -40.14 11.75 2.74
C VAL A 570 -40.00 12.48 4.07
N PHE A 571 -38.78 12.56 4.62
CA PHE A 571 -38.53 13.24 5.90
C PHE A 571 -38.61 14.76 5.79
N ILE A 572 -38.16 15.36 4.68
CA ILE A 572 -38.33 16.80 4.42
C ILE A 572 -39.78 17.14 4.10
N GLY A 573 -40.50 16.30 3.36
CA GLY A 573 -41.92 16.46 3.07
C GLY A 573 -42.74 16.45 4.36
N HIS A 574 -42.45 15.55 5.29
CA HIS A 574 -43.02 15.58 6.63
C HIS A 574 -42.68 16.86 7.39
N ARG A 575 -41.46 17.38 7.24
CA ARG A 575 -41.04 18.65 7.86
C ARG A 575 -41.75 19.85 7.25
N PHE A 576 -41.94 19.88 5.94
CA PHE A 576 -42.64 20.94 5.23
C PHE A 576 -44.12 20.95 5.63
N LEU A 577 -44.75 19.77 5.71
CA LEU A 577 -46.10 19.60 6.25
C LEU A 577 -46.19 20.01 7.72
N PHE A 578 -45.24 19.62 8.57
CA PHE A 578 -45.25 19.97 10.00
C PHE A 578 -45.02 21.48 10.24
N PHE A 579 -44.13 22.14 9.47
CA PHE A 579 -43.90 23.58 9.55
C PHE A 579 -45.02 24.41 8.93
N SER A 580 -45.64 23.95 7.85
CA SER A 580 -46.82 24.62 7.28
C SER A 580 -48.03 24.46 8.22
N TRP A 581 -48.14 23.34 8.92
CA TRP A 581 -49.14 23.15 9.97
C TRP A 581 -48.88 24.05 11.20
N GLN A 582 -47.64 24.18 11.68
CA GLN A 582 -47.32 25.13 12.76
C GLN A 582 -47.54 26.60 12.37
N ARG A 583 -47.26 27.00 11.13
CA ARG A 583 -47.55 28.36 10.62
C ARG A 583 -49.04 28.66 10.42
N LEU A 584 -49.87 27.63 10.27
CA LEU A 584 -51.33 27.78 10.16
C LEU A 584 -52.01 27.87 11.53
N TYR A 585 -51.31 27.49 12.61
CA TYR A 585 -51.82 27.44 13.99
C TYR A 585 -51.04 28.33 14.98
N SER A 586 -50.20 29.23 14.48
CA SER A 586 -49.57 30.35 15.20
C SER A 586 -49.98 31.65 14.52
#